data_AF-A0A3A3HMV4-F1
#
_entry.id   AF-A0A3A3HMV4-F1
#
_cell.length_a   1.000
_cell.length_b   1.000
_cell.length_c   1.000
_cell.angle_alpha   90.00
_cell.angle_beta   90.00
_cell.angle_gamma   90.00
#
_symmetry.space_group_name_H-M   'P 1'
#
loop_
_entity.id
_entity.type
_entity.pdbx_description
1 polymer ?
#
loop_
_entity_poly.entity_id
_entity_poly.type
_entity_poly.pdbx_seq_one_letter_code
_entity_poly.pdbx_strand_id
1 'polypeptide(L)'
;MSIGVFPEIDGRTRLAFGPAREVWLRRDADFDDFIETPTRTLFVSTATGVVLVMGFIETEITRVRIWRSHPDWPTRVTVAYG
;
A
#
# COMPACT_ATOMS: atom_id res chain seq x y z
N MET A 1 4.20 30.42 -8.39
CA MET A 1 3.76 29.18 -9.06
C MET A 1 5.03 28.40 -9.36
N SER A 2 5.29 27.30 -8.67
CA SER A 2 6.50 26.50 -8.87
C SER A 2 6.09 25.03 -8.92
N ILE A 3 6.12 24.48 -10.12
CA ILE A 3 6.08 23.04 -10.36
C ILE A 3 7.53 22.57 -10.22
N GLY A 4 7.82 21.87 -9.13
CA GLY A 4 9.09 21.17 -8.94
C GLY A 4 8.87 19.69 -9.25
N VAL A 5 9.18 19.26 -10.47
CA VAL A 5 9.37 17.85 -10.79
C VAL A 5 10.84 17.54 -10.50
N PHE A 6 11.09 16.72 -9.47
CA PHE A 6 12.40 16.11 -9.24
C PHE A 6 12.27 14.60 -9.48
N PRO A 7 12.45 14.10 -10.73
CA PRO A 7 12.27 12.69 -11.03
C PRO A 7 13.51 11.84 -10.72
N GLU A 8 14.56 12.41 -10.10
CA GLU A 8 15.90 11.78 -10.05
C GLU A 8 16.45 11.49 -8.65
N ILE A 9 15.72 11.78 -7.57
CA ILE A 9 16.11 11.38 -6.20
C ILE A 9 14.88 10.90 -5.42
N ASP A 10 14.22 9.85 -5.91
CA ASP A 10 13.28 9.10 -5.07
C ASP A 10 13.88 7.72 -4.83
N GLY A 11 14.57 7.57 -3.70
CA GLY A 11 15.18 6.32 -3.30
C GLY A 11 14.13 5.21 -3.31
N ARG A 12 14.37 4.14 -4.09
CA ARG A 12 13.53 2.94 -4.27
C ARG A 12 12.52 2.76 -3.13
N THR A 13 11.28 3.23 -3.32
CA THR A 13 10.22 3.06 -2.33
C THR A 13 10.07 1.59 -2.01
N ARG A 14 10.26 1.22 -0.75
CA ARG A 14 10.11 -0.16 -0.29
C ARG A 14 8.64 -0.43 0.00
N LEU A 15 8.04 -1.33 -0.78
CA LEU A 15 6.70 -1.84 -0.54
C LEU A 15 6.78 -3.11 0.30
N ALA A 16 6.11 -3.11 1.44
CA ALA A 16 5.80 -4.32 2.20
C ALA A 16 4.31 -4.63 2.01
N PHE A 17 3.97 -5.87 1.71
CA PHE A 17 2.61 -6.32 1.43
C PHE A 17 2.40 -7.68 2.09
N GLY A 18 1.39 -7.82 2.95
CA GLY A 18 1.16 -9.06 3.69
C GLY A 18 -0.05 -9.01 4.61
N PRO A 19 -0.34 -10.11 5.32
CA PRO A 19 -1.49 -10.20 6.19
C PRO A 19 -1.32 -9.30 7.43
N ALA A 20 -2.43 -8.76 7.92
CA ALA A 20 -2.45 -7.84 9.06
C ALA A 20 -1.80 -8.37 10.34
N ARG A 21 -1.88 -9.67 10.60
CA ARG A 21 -1.26 -10.32 11.75
C ARG A 21 0.28 -10.23 11.76
N GLU A 22 0.90 -9.96 10.62
CA GLU A 22 2.36 -9.84 10.49
C GLU A 22 2.83 -8.37 10.59
N VAL A 23 1.91 -7.41 10.60
CA VAL A 23 2.23 -5.98 10.62
C VAL A 23 2.01 -5.40 12.01
N TRP A 24 3.12 -5.05 12.67
CA TRP A 24 3.14 -4.45 14.01
C TRP A 24 3.73 -3.04 13.93
N LEU A 25 2.91 -2.05 13.57
CA LEU A 25 3.30 -0.64 13.55
C LEU A 25 2.68 0.10 14.73
N ARG A 26 3.49 0.86 15.47
CA ARG A 26 3.09 1.59 16.70
C ARG A 26 2.35 2.91 16.41
N ARG A 27 1.66 3.01 15.28
CA ARG A 27 0.91 4.19 14.84
C ARG A 27 -0.34 3.78 14.07
N ASP A 28 -1.32 4.67 14.05
CA ASP A 28 -2.51 4.50 13.22
C ASP A 28 -2.14 4.48 11.74
N ALA A 29 -2.93 3.76 10.95
CA ALA A 29 -2.78 3.69 9.51
C ALA A 29 -3.19 5.03 8.88
N ASP A 30 -2.54 5.40 7.78
CA ASP A 30 -2.94 6.59 7.00
C ASP A 30 -4.21 6.31 6.19
N PHE A 31 -4.50 5.03 5.98
CA PHE A 31 -5.72 4.51 5.37
C PHE A 31 -6.11 3.24 6.11
N ASP A 32 -7.39 3.13 6.50
CA ASP A 32 -7.97 1.97 7.14
C ASP A 32 -9.43 1.85 6.71
N ASP A 33 -9.70 0.97 5.74
CA ASP A 33 -11.04 0.79 5.20
C ASP A 33 -11.25 -0.63 4.68
N PHE A 34 -12.49 -0.97 4.36
CA PHE A 34 -12.87 -2.22 3.73
C PHE A 34 -13.00 -2.03 2.21
N ILE A 35 -12.45 -2.97 1.46
CA ILE A 35 -12.61 -3.04 0.01
C ILE A 35 -13.28 -4.34 -0.38
N GLU A 36 -14.07 -4.30 -1.45
CA GLU A 36 -14.64 -5.51 -2.03
C GLU A 36 -13.57 -6.27 -2.82
N THR A 37 -13.42 -7.55 -2.52
CA THR A 37 -12.48 -8.48 -3.14
C THR A 37 -13.23 -9.71 -3.67
N PRO A 38 -14.21 -9.55 -4.60
CA PRO A 38 -15.04 -10.66 -5.09
C PRO A 38 -14.21 -11.72 -5.81
N THR A 39 -13.09 -11.34 -6.43
CA THR A 39 -12.14 -12.25 -7.07
C THR A 39 -11.12 -12.84 -6.10
N ARG A 40 -11.25 -12.55 -4.79
CA ARG A 40 -10.35 -13.01 -3.72
C ARG A 40 -8.88 -12.69 -3.97
N THR A 41 -8.66 -11.61 -4.70
CA THR A 41 -7.34 -11.14 -5.12
C THR A 41 -7.20 -9.69 -4.69
N LEU A 42 -6.09 -9.40 -4.03
CA LEU A 42 -5.65 -8.03 -3.76
C LEU A 42 -4.31 -7.79 -4.43
N PHE A 43 -4.17 -6.65 -5.10
CA PHE A 43 -2.91 -6.25 -5.71
C PHE A 43 -2.64 -4.78 -5.47
N VAL A 44 -1.36 -4.41 -5.49
CA VAL A 44 -0.92 -3.02 -5.50
C VAL A 44 -0.36 -2.74 -6.89
N SER A 45 -0.88 -1.71 -7.56
CA SER A 45 -0.41 -1.28 -8.86
C SER A 45 0.09 0.17 -8.83
N THR A 46 0.91 0.52 -9.80
CA THR A 46 1.20 1.92 -10.13
C THR A 46 -0.04 2.58 -10.72
N ALA A 47 -0.08 3.91 -10.74
CA ALA A 47 -1.12 4.67 -11.44
C ALA A 47 -1.19 4.36 -12.95
N THR A 48 -0.11 3.83 -13.53
CA THR A 48 -0.04 3.37 -14.93
C THR A 48 -0.52 1.92 -15.13
N GLY A 49 -1.00 1.26 -14.06
CA GLY A 49 -1.56 -0.09 -14.12
C GLY A 49 -0.53 -1.22 -14.00
N VAL A 50 0.74 -0.91 -13.73
CA VAL A 50 1.76 -1.96 -13.51
C VAL A 50 1.56 -2.56 -12.13
N VAL A 51 1.25 -3.85 -12.07
CA VAL A 51 1.12 -4.58 -10.79
C VAL A 51 2.51 -4.76 -10.17
N LEU A 52 2.67 -4.28 -8.94
CA LEU A 52 3.90 -4.38 -8.16
C LEU A 52 3.94 -5.65 -7.31
N VAL A 53 2.78 -6.02 -6.73
CA VAL A 53 2.61 -7.21 -5.89
C VAL A 53 1.14 -7.61 -5.88
N MET A 54 0.89 -8.91 -5.69
CA MET A 54 -0.44 -9.51 -5.62
C MET A 54 -0.45 -10.58 -4.53
N GLY A 55 -1.58 -10.72 -3.85
CA GLY A 55 -1.85 -11.80 -2.89
C GLY A 55 -3.28 -12.30 -2.98
N PHE A 56 -3.46 -13.55 -2.59
CA PHE A 56 -4.78 -14.17 -2.44
C PHE A 56 -5.32 -13.88 -1.05
N ILE A 57 -6.62 -13.62 -0.97
CA ILE A 57 -7.33 -13.28 0.27
C ILE A 57 -8.48 -14.27 0.47
N GLU A 58 -8.79 -14.58 1.73
CA GLU A 58 -9.80 -15.58 2.05
C GLU A 58 -11.24 -15.05 1.94
N THR A 59 -11.42 -13.73 2.01
CA THR A 59 -12.73 -13.07 2.09
C THR A 59 -13.05 -12.24 0.85
N GLU A 60 -14.34 -12.04 0.62
CA GLU A 60 -14.87 -11.21 -0.47
C GLU A 60 -15.01 -9.73 -0.08
N ILE A 61 -14.82 -9.42 1.20
CA ILE A 61 -14.66 -8.08 1.74
C ILE A 61 -13.41 -8.14 2.61
N THR A 62 -12.41 -7.31 2.27
CA THR A 62 -11.09 -7.32 2.89
C THR A 62 -10.83 -5.98 3.53
N ARG A 63 -10.50 -5.97 4.83
CA ARG A 63 -9.97 -4.77 5.48
C ARG A 63 -8.55 -4.53 4.98
N VAL A 64 -8.26 -3.31 4.53
CA VAL A 64 -6.95 -2.89 4.06
C VAL A 64 -6.47 -1.72 4.89
N ARG A 65 -5.23 -1.83 5.37
CA ARG A 65 -4.55 -0.79 6.13
C ARG A 65 -3.25 -0.41 5.46
N ILE A 66 -2.98 0.89 5.34
CA ILE A 66 -1.80 1.41 4.65
C ILE A 66 -1.06 2.39 5.55
N TRP A 67 0.26 2.24 5.61
CA TRP A 67 1.16 3.15 6.30
C TRP A 67 2.25 3.63 5.35
N ARG A 68 2.46 4.93 5.28
CA ARG A 68 3.52 5.62 4.55
C ARG A 68 4.57 6.14 5.53
N SER A 69 5.86 6.11 5.17
CA SER A 69 6.89 6.67 6.04
C SER A 69 6.77 8.19 6.20
N HIS A 70 6.32 8.87 5.14
CA HIS A 70 6.09 10.32 5.10
C HIS A 70 4.81 10.62 4.30
N PRO A 71 4.14 11.76 4.54
CA PRO A 71 2.92 12.14 3.81
C PRO A 71 3.16 12.29 2.30
N ASP A 72 4.30 12.86 1.94
CA ASP A 72 4.75 13.06 0.56
C ASP A 72 6.04 12.27 0.31
N TRP A 73 6.17 11.71 -0.89
CA TRP A 73 7.36 10.96 -1.34
C TRP A 73 7.82 9.86 -0.35
N PRO A 74 6.95 8.87 -0.04
CA PRO A 74 7.27 7.87 0.96
C PRO A 74 8.37 6.93 0.47
N THR A 75 9.43 6.84 1.27
CA THR A 75 10.51 5.87 1.10
C THR A 75 10.09 4.43 1.47
N ARG A 76 9.01 4.29 2.25
CA ARG A 76 8.44 2.99 2.62
C ARG A 76 6.92 3.08 2.65
N VAL A 77 6.28 2.09 2.05
CA VAL A 77 4.83 1.88 2.12
C VAL A 77 4.60 0.47 2.64
N THR A 78 3.77 0.33 3.68
CA THR A 78 3.34 -0.97 4.21
C THR A 78 1.85 -1.10 3.97
N VAL A 79 1.45 -2.17 3.31
CA VAL A 79 0.06 -2.52 3.03
C VAL A 79 -0.23 -3.82 3.77
N ALA A 80 -1.23 -3.78 4.64
CA ALA A 80 -1.70 -4.93 5.38
C ALA A 80 -3.15 -5.25 4.97
N TYR A 81 -3.46 -6.54 4.84
CA TYR A 81 -4.80 -6.99 4.52
C TYR A 81 -5.32 -8.03 5.52
N GLY A 82 -6.62 -8.02 5.76
CA GLY A 82 -7.30 -8.87 6.73
C GLY A 82 -7.53 -8.23 8.10
#